data_AF-A0A960JG75-F1
#
_entry.id   AF-A0A960JG75-F1
#
_cell.length_a   1.000
_cell.length_b   1.000
_cell.length_c   1.000
_cell.angle_alpha   90.00
_cell.angle_beta   90.00
_cell.angle_gamma   90.00
#
_symmetry.space_group_name_H-M   'P 1'
#
loop_
_entity.id
_entity.type
_entity.pdbx_description
1 polymer ?
#
loop_
_entity_poly.entity_id
_entity_poly.type
_entity_poly.pdbx_seq_one_letter_code
_entity_poly.pdbx_strand_id
1 'polypeptide(L)'
;MEAKRELVLKQATDHYHKLMEDEALTQASLKALDDALAKARLIFGGRRLAPYLRPDFVFEADWKRVSGICETIFGTLQKVKDASIKDDALLDELGVTEAERDLVSIDPGYSQASPTSRLDSFLTDDSYSYVELNGESPAGIAFADSASDIFLSLPLMKKFAESYDVEKLNGRPRLLETLLSCYKEFSGGKIEGSPTIAIVDLKDLPTVEEFNLCKEYFESNGYRSIICSPDELEFTGERLKCGDDEIDIVYRRLLVREYMPIVDKYPALLDAYR
;
A
#
# COMPACT_ATOMS: atom_id res chain seq x y z
N MET A 1 4.43 21.49 -24.96
CA MET A 1 3.88 20.13 -24.77
C MET A 1 2.88 20.11 -23.62
N GLU A 2 3.20 20.76 -22.50
CA GLU A 2 2.34 21.02 -21.33
C GLU A 2 0.92 21.52 -21.68
N ALA A 3 0.78 22.66 -22.37
CA ALA A 3 -0.53 23.20 -22.77
C ALA A 3 -1.36 22.26 -23.68
N LYS A 4 -0.71 21.38 -24.45
CA LYS A 4 -1.41 20.37 -25.26
C LYS A 4 -1.92 19.23 -24.37
N ARG A 5 -1.15 18.82 -23.35
CA ARG A 5 -1.54 17.79 -22.38
C ARG A 5 -2.74 18.23 -21.54
N GLU A 6 -2.67 19.43 -20.96
CA GLU A 6 -3.77 20.02 -20.18
C GLU A 6 -5.06 20.09 -21.01
N LEU A 7 -4.94 20.49 -22.28
CA LEU A 7 -6.08 20.51 -23.19
C LEU A 7 -6.70 19.12 -23.37
N VAL A 8 -5.90 18.06 -23.54
CA VAL A 8 -6.43 16.70 -23.69
C VAL A 8 -7.04 16.21 -22.38
N LEU A 9 -6.48 16.53 -21.21
CA LEU A 9 -7.08 16.19 -19.91
C LEU A 9 -8.45 16.83 -19.76
N LYS A 10 -8.52 18.12 -20.05
CA LYS A 10 -9.77 18.85 -20.04
C LYS A 10 -10.78 18.24 -21.00
N GLN A 11 -10.37 17.86 -22.21
CA GLN A 11 -11.24 17.21 -23.19
C GLN A 11 -11.75 15.84 -22.72
N ALA A 12 -10.89 15.04 -22.07
CA ALA A 12 -11.25 13.77 -21.48
C ALA A 12 -12.28 13.95 -20.36
N THR A 13 -12.03 14.89 -19.45
CA THR A 13 -12.95 15.24 -18.36
C THR A 13 -14.29 15.76 -18.91
N ASP A 14 -14.27 16.68 -19.86
CA ASP A 14 -15.48 17.24 -20.48
C ASP A 14 -16.27 16.15 -21.22
N HIS A 15 -15.58 15.22 -21.89
CA HIS A 15 -16.21 14.06 -22.53
C HIS A 15 -16.88 13.14 -21.49
N TYR A 16 -16.20 12.84 -20.38
CA TYR A 16 -16.77 12.03 -19.30
C TYR A 16 -18.01 12.71 -18.70
N HIS A 17 -17.96 14.01 -18.46
CA HIS A 17 -19.11 14.78 -17.98
C HIS A 17 -20.27 14.74 -18.97
N LYS A 18 -20.00 14.85 -20.28
CA LYS A 18 -21.03 14.73 -21.31
C LYS A 18 -21.69 13.35 -21.32
N LEU A 19 -20.91 12.28 -21.11
CA LEU A 19 -21.49 10.93 -20.98
C LEU A 19 -22.41 10.82 -19.76
N MET A 20 -22.12 11.55 -18.67
CA MET A 20 -22.97 11.59 -17.48
C MET A 20 -24.31 12.31 -17.69
N GLU A 21 -24.46 13.10 -18.76
CA GLU A 21 -25.75 13.74 -19.11
C GLU A 21 -26.80 12.72 -19.58
N ASP A 22 -26.39 11.51 -19.99
CA ASP A 22 -27.30 10.39 -20.23
C ASP A 22 -27.78 9.82 -18.89
N GLU A 23 -29.03 10.13 -18.52
CA GLU A 23 -29.64 9.70 -17.27
C GLU A 23 -29.67 8.18 -17.11
N ALA A 24 -29.96 7.43 -18.18
CA ALA A 24 -30.05 5.98 -18.11
C ALA A 24 -28.66 5.36 -17.85
N LEU A 25 -27.63 5.86 -18.53
CA LEU A 25 -26.24 5.43 -18.35
C LEU A 25 -25.73 5.75 -16.93
N THR A 26 -26.01 6.96 -16.46
CA THR A 26 -25.62 7.43 -15.13
C THR A 26 -26.29 6.61 -14.03
N GLN A 27 -27.62 6.42 -14.09
CA GLN A 27 -28.34 5.63 -13.08
C GLN A 27 -27.91 4.16 -13.08
N ALA A 28 -27.70 3.56 -14.25
CA ALA A 28 -27.17 2.21 -14.34
C ALA A 28 -25.77 2.08 -13.70
N SER A 29 -24.92 3.08 -13.91
CA SER A 29 -23.57 3.10 -13.34
C SER A 29 -23.55 3.37 -11.83
N LEU A 30 -24.42 4.25 -11.32
CA LEU A 30 -24.59 4.46 -9.87
C LEU A 30 -25.03 3.16 -9.18
N LYS A 31 -26.04 2.49 -9.75
CA LYS A 31 -26.50 1.22 -9.20
C LYS A 31 -25.39 0.17 -9.23
N ALA A 32 -24.66 0.05 -10.33
CA ALA A 32 -23.55 -0.89 -10.46
C ALA A 32 -22.42 -0.58 -9.44
N LEU A 33 -22.08 0.69 -9.25
CA LEU A 33 -21.09 1.12 -8.26
C LEU A 33 -21.53 0.72 -6.85
N ASP A 34 -22.79 0.98 -6.50
CA ASP A 34 -23.34 0.69 -5.17
C ASP A 34 -23.32 -0.80 -4.85
N ASP A 35 -23.81 -1.62 -5.78
CA ASP A 35 -23.82 -3.08 -5.63
C ASP A 35 -22.39 -3.63 -5.54
N ALA A 36 -21.46 -3.10 -6.35
CA ALA A 36 -20.09 -3.58 -6.41
C ALA A 36 -19.26 -3.17 -5.18
N LEU A 37 -19.38 -1.93 -4.69
CA LEU A 37 -18.71 -1.48 -3.47
C LEU A 37 -19.18 -2.27 -2.25
N ALA A 38 -20.49 -2.56 -2.16
CA ALA A 38 -21.03 -3.41 -1.10
C ALA A 38 -20.46 -4.84 -1.17
N LYS A 39 -20.43 -5.44 -2.37
CA LYS A 39 -19.89 -6.79 -2.57
C LYS A 39 -18.39 -6.87 -2.28
N ALA A 40 -17.63 -5.83 -2.63
CA ALA A 40 -16.19 -5.75 -2.42
C ALA A 40 -15.80 -5.30 -1.00
N ARG A 41 -16.77 -5.14 -0.09
CA ARG A 41 -16.57 -4.69 1.32
C ARG A 41 -15.88 -3.33 1.43
N LEU A 42 -16.13 -2.43 0.47
CA LEU A 42 -15.58 -1.07 0.43
C LEU A 42 -16.54 -0.05 1.08
N ILE A 43 -17.10 -0.42 2.24
CA ILE A 43 -18.00 0.42 3.05
C ILE A 43 -17.42 0.52 4.47
N PHE A 44 -17.06 1.74 4.88
CA PHE A 44 -16.39 2.04 6.14
C PHE A 44 -17.28 2.92 7.03
N GLY A 45 -17.68 2.43 8.21
CA GLY A 45 -18.54 3.19 9.11
C GLY A 45 -19.85 3.66 8.46
N GLY A 46 -20.41 2.85 7.55
CA GLY A 46 -21.61 3.17 6.76
C GLY A 46 -21.36 4.09 5.56
N ARG A 47 -20.11 4.52 5.32
CA ARG A 47 -19.74 5.38 4.18
C ARG A 47 -19.04 4.56 3.11
N ARG A 48 -19.46 4.77 1.86
CA ARG A 48 -18.82 4.18 0.68
C ARG A 48 -17.43 4.77 0.48
N LEU A 49 -16.49 3.97 0.01
CA LEU A 49 -15.16 4.46 -0.38
C LEU A 49 -15.24 5.58 -1.42
N ALA A 50 -16.13 5.43 -2.42
CA ALA A 50 -16.39 6.45 -3.43
C ALA A 50 -17.91 6.65 -3.58
N PRO A 51 -18.44 7.86 -3.31
CA PRO A 51 -19.86 8.17 -3.48
C PRO A 51 -20.19 8.76 -4.86
N TYR A 52 -19.21 8.96 -5.74
CA TYR A 52 -19.36 9.63 -7.03
C TYR A 52 -18.83 8.75 -8.18
N LEU A 53 -19.36 8.96 -9.38
CA LEU A 53 -18.98 8.22 -10.59
C LEU A 53 -17.71 8.76 -11.27
N ARG A 54 -17.27 9.97 -10.93
CA ARG A 54 -16.14 10.61 -11.59
C ARG A 54 -14.83 10.11 -10.99
N PRO A 55 -13.98 9.36 -11.74
CA PRO A 55 -12.62 9.07 -11.29
C PRO A 55 -11.74 10.32 -11.38
N ASP A 56 -10.52 10.22 -10.87
CA ASP A 56 -9.47 11.15 -11.19
C ASP A 56 -8.62 10.61 -12.35
N PHE A 57 -8.40 11.41 -13.39
CA PHE A 57 -7.64 11.00 -14.56
C PHE A 57 -6.24 11.60 -14.51
N VAL A 58 -5.23 10.76 -14.70
CA VAL A 58 -3.82 11.17 -14.74
C VAL A 58 -3.24 10.76 -16.09
N PHE A 59 -2.58 11.68 -16.78
CA PHE A 59 -1.86 11.34 -18.01
C PHE A 59 -0.67 10.44 -17.72
N GLU A 60 -0.39 9.50 -18.62
CA GLU A 60 0.80 8.64 -18.54
C GLU A 60 2.09 9.47 -18.40
N ALA A 61 2.20 10.61 -19.09
CA ALA A 61 3.34 11.50 -18.98
C ALA A 61 3.47 12.16 -17.60
N ASP A 62 2.35 12.51 -16.97
CA ASP A 62 2.34 13.04 -15.59
C ASP A 62 2.67 11.95 -14.59
N TRP A 63 2.11 10.76 -14.78
CA TRP A 63 2.45 9.59 -13.97
C TRP A 63 3.95 9.31 -14.02
N LYS A 64 4.55 9.19 -15.22
CA LYS A 64 6.00 8.99 -15.39
C LYS A 64 6.84 10.07 -14.70
N ARG A 65 6.44 11.33 -14.85
CA ARG A 65 7.12 12.47 -14.21
C ARG A 65 7.05 12.37 -12.69
N VAL A 66 5.86 12.13 -12.14
CA VAL A 66 5.62 11.99 -10.70
C VAL A 66 6.37 10.79 -10.15
N SER A 67 6.35 9.64 -10.82
CA SER A 67 7.12 8.46 -10.40
C SER A 67 8.62 8.75 -10.29
N GLY A 68 9.23 9.40 -11.29
CA GLY A 68 10.65 9.75 -11.23
C GLY A 68 11.00 10.74 -10.10
N ILE A 69 10.09 11.67 -9.77
CA ILE A 69 10.27 12.58 -8.64
C ILE A 69 10.14 11.81 -7.31
N CYS A 70 9.13 10.95 -7.16
CA CYS A 70 8.98 10.07 -6.01
C CYS A 70 10.23 9.21 -5.78
N GLU A 71 10.76 8.58 -6.83
CA GLU A 71 11.99 7.77 -6.78
C GLU A 71 13.20 8.58 -6.31
N THR A 72 13.31 9.84 -6.75
CA THR A 72 14.39 10.75 -6.33
C THR A 72 14.30 11.08 -4.85
N ILE A 73 13.09 11.35 -4.34
CA ILE A 73 12.86 11.61 -2.92
C ILE A 73 13.17 10.36 -2.09
N PHE A 74 12.67 9.19 -2.49
CA PHE A 74 12.98 7.94 -1.81
C PHE A 74 14.46 7.60 -1.83
N GLY A 75 15.16 7.86 -2.94
CA GLY A 75 16.61 7.74 -3.01
C GLY A 75 17.35 8.70 -2.05
N THR A 76 16.75 9.83 -1.71
CA THR A 76 17.28 10.75 -0.69
C THR A 76 17.00 10.23 0.72
N LEU A 77 15.80 9.74 1.00
CA LEU A 77 15.43 9.12 2.28
C LEU A 77 16.30 7.90 2.58
N GLN A 78 16.59 7.07 1.58
CA GLN A 78 17.50 5.93 1.70
C GLN A 78 18.91 6.38 2.13
N LYS A 79 19.45 7.45 1.52
CA LYS A 79 20.76 8.00 1.91
C LYS A 79 20.76 8.55 3.33
N VAL A 80 19.68 9.20 3.75
CA VAL A 80 19.53 9.65 5.15
C VAL A 80 19.57 8.44 6.07
N LYS A 81 18.76 7.42 5.83
CA LYS A 81 18.77 6.17 6.62
C LYS A 81 20.17 5.54 6.67
N ASP A 82 20.83 5.37 5.53
CA ASP A 82 22.15 4.71 5.47
C ASP A 82 23.27 5.51 6.16
N ALA A 83 23.12 6.83 6.26
CA ALA A 83 24.00 7.69 7.04
C ALA A 83 23.66 7.64 8.54
N SER A 84 22.38 7.74 8.89
CA SER A 84 21.92 7.78 10.29
C SER A 84 22.26 6.52 11.07
N ILE A 85 22.17 5.32 10.47
CA ILE A 85 22.54 4.08 11.18
C ILE A 85 24.03 3.98 11.55
N LYS A 86 24.87 4.94 11.11
CA LYS A 86 26.32 4.98 11.38
C LYS A 86 26.74 6.23 12.17
N ASP A 87 25.80 7.09 12.54
CA ASP A 87 26.07 8.38 13.16
C ASP A 87 25.02 8.72 14.23
N ASP A 88 25.41 8.61 15.49
CA ASP A 88 24.54 8.90 16.63
C ASP A 88 24.04 10.34 16.65
N ALA A 89 24.81 11.30 16.11
CA ALA A 89 24.40 12.69 16.04
C ALA A 89 23.26 12.90 15.04
N LEU A 90 23.25 12.14 13.94
CA LEU A 90 22.13 12.15 12.99
C LEU A 90 20.88 11.48 13.58
N LEU A 91 21.05 10.42 14.38
CA LEU A 91 19.92 9.83 15.10
C LEU A 91 19.33 10.78 16.16
N ASP A 92 20.17 11.57 16.83
CA ASP A 92 19.73 12.62 17.75
C ASP A 92 18.98 13.74 17.01
N GLU A 93 19.49 14.18 15.85
CA GLU A 93 18.83 15.19 15.01
C GLU A 93 17.45 14.71 14.49
N LEU A 94 17.35 13.41 14.17
CA LEU A 94 16.08 12.78 13.78
C LEU A 94 15.12 12.54 14.95
N GLY A 95 15.57 12.76 16.19
CA GLY A 95 14.74 12.59 17.38
C GLY A 95 14.45 11.12 17.73
N VAL A 96 15.33 10.20 17.34
CA VAL A 96 15.18 8.77 17.64
C VAL A 96 15.38 8.54 19.15
N THR A 97 14.40 7.92 19.79
CA THR A 97 14.45 7.59 21.22
C THR A 97 15.43 6.45 21.52
N GLU A 98 15.85 6.30 22.77
CA GLU A 98 16.74 5.20 23.18
C GLU A 98 16.15 3.82 22.85
N ALA A 99 14.85 3.62 23.06
CA ALA A 99 14.18 2.37 22.72
C ALA A 99 14.11 2.12 21.20
N GLU A 100 14.01 3.17 20.38
CA GLU A 100 14.05 3.06 18.92
C GLU A 100 15.48 2.83 18.40
N ARG A 101 16.51 3.34 19.07
CA ARG A 101 17.92 3.11 18.70
C ARG A 101 18.27 1.63 18.70
N ASP A 102 17.77 0.88 19.67
CA ASP A 102 17.91 -0.57 19.71
C ASP A 102 17.31 -1.22 18.46
N LEU A 103 16.13 -0.79 18.01
CA LEU A 103 15.48 -1.30 16.79
C LEU A 103 16.24 -0.89 15.52
N VAL A 104 16.67 0.37 15.44
CA VAL A 104 17.43 0.92 14.30
C VAL A 104 18.76 0.21 14.11
N SER A 105 19.36 -0.31 15.19
CA SER A 105 20.64 -1.03 15.15
C SER A 105 20.55 -2.42 14.51
N ILE A 106 19.34 -2.97 14.38
CA ILE A 106 19.11 -4.29 13.78
C ILE A 106 19.28 -4.17 12.26
N ASP A 107 20.17 -4.98 11.68
CA ASP A 107 20.25 -5.12 10.23
C ASP A 107 19.06 -5.95 9.73
N PRO A 108 18.12 -5.37 8.98
CA PRO A 108 16.94 -6.09 8.51
C PRO A 108 17.27 -7.17 7.45
N GLY A 109 18.52 -7.23 6.95
CA GLY A 109 18.93 -8.17 5.91
C GLY A 109 18.46 -7.80 4.50
N TYR A 110 17.83 -6.63 4.33
CA TYR A 110 17.43 -6.07 3.04
C TYR A 110 17.78 -4.58 2.95
N SER A 111 17.97 -4.10 1.73
CA SER A 111 18.52 -2.75 1.47
C SER A 111 17.56 -1.61 1.79
N GLN A 112 16.28 -1.79 1.46
CA GLN A 112 15.25 -0.76 1.50
C GLN A 112 14.95 -0.27 2.92
N ALA A 113 14.96 1.06 3.12
CA ALA A 113 14.66 1.69 4.41
C ALA A 113 13.18 1.55 4.82
N SER A 114 12.26 1.69 3.86
CA SER A 114 10.82 1.52 4.08
C SER A 114 10.20 0.90 2.83
N PRO A 115 10.22 -0.45 2.72
CA PRO A 115 9.76 -1.16 1.52
C PRO A 115 8.31 -0.82 1.14
N THR A 116 7.46 -0.59 2.14
CA THR A 116 6.06 -0.22 1.96
C THR A 116 5.82 1.18 2.55
N SER A 117 5.97 2.19 1.70
CA SER A 117 5.76 3.60 2.05
C SER A 117 4.93 4.34 1.00
N ARG A 118 4.34 5.47 1.40
CA ARG A 118 3.54 6.31 0.51
C ARG A 118 3.87 7.78 0.73
N LEU A 119 4.13 8.47 -0.37
CA LEU A 119 4.28 9.91 -0.38
C LEU A 119 2.97 10.55 -0.84
N ASP A 120 2.30 11.24 0.07
CA ASP A 120 1.04 11.91 -0.22
C ASP A 120 1.33 13.29 -0.81
N SER A 121 0.75 13.54 -1.99
CA SER A 121 1.06 14.71 -2.80
C SER A 121 -0.17 15.27 -3.50
N PHE A 122 -0.09 16.55 -3.84
CA PHE A 122 -1.04 17.23 -4.70
C PHE A 122 -0.40 17.50 -6.04
N LEU A 123 -1.02 16.98 -7.10
CA LEU A 123 -0.72 17.34 -8.47
C LEU A 123 -1.76 18.35 -8.94
N THR A 124 -1.31 19.56 -9.25
CA THR A 124 -2.12 20.66 -9.77
C THR A 124 -1.60 21.07 -11.14
N ASP A 125 -2.29 22.00 -11.80
CA ASP A 125 -1.89 22.50 -13.12
C ASP A 125 -0.53 23.20 -13.09
N ASP A 126 -0.19 23.88 -11.99
CA ASP A 126 1.02 24.71 -11.86
C ASP A 126 2.07 24.16 -10.91
N SER A 127 1.70 23.21 -10.04
CA SER A 127 2.59 22.71 -9.00
C SER A 127 2.42 21.22 -8.69
N TYR A 128 3.53 20.61 -8.24
CA TYR A 128 3.55 19.27 -7.68
C TYR A 128 4.23 19.32 -6.32
N SER A 129 3.47 19.10 -5.24
CA SER A 129 3.92 19.30 -3.86
C SER A 129 3.56 18.11 -2.98
N TYR A 130 4.47 17.75 -2.07
CA TYR A 130 4.26 16.69 -1.07
C TYR A 130 3.81 17.28 0.26
N VAL A 131 2.96 16.54 0.97
CA VAL A 131 2.45 16.92 2.29
C VAL A 131 2.93 15.97 3.37
N GLU A 132 3.04 14.68 3.06
CA GLU A 132 3.34 13.66 4.06
C GLU A 132 4.12 12.49 3.48
N LEU A 133 5.05 11.96 4.27
CA LEU A 133 5.63 10.64 4.10
C LEU A 133 4.99 9.68 5.11
N ASN A 134 4.27 8.70 4.59
CA ASN A 134 3.81 7.55 5.37
C ASN A 134 4.87 6.45 5.27
N GLY A 135 5.80 6.42 6.23
CA GLY A 135 6.93 5.49 6.27
C GLY A 135 6.66 4.13 6.91
N GLU A 136 5.45 3.94 7.46
CA GLU A 136 5.06 2.70 8.16
C GLU A 136 3.80 2.10 7.53
N SER A 137 3.97 1.27 6.50
CA SER A 137 2.97 0.35 5.96
C SER A 137 1.57 0.94 5.73
N PRO A 138 1.44 1.92 4.80
CA PRO A 138 0.22 2.67 4.58
C PRO A 138 -0.93 1.80 4.10
N ALA A 139 -2.13 2.08 4.60
CA ALA A 139 -3.37 1.46 4.12
C ALA A 139 -3.79 2.01 2.75
N GLY A 140 -4.57 1.22 2.00
CA GLY A 140 -5.30 1.63 0.81
C GLY A 140 -4.87 0.94 -0.49
N ILE A 141 -3.78 0.16 -0.50
CA ILE A 141 -3.26 -0.53 -1.69
C ILE A 141 -4.32 -1.48 -2.27
N ALA A 142 -4.86 -2.39 -1.45
CA ALA A 142 -5.82 -3.38 -1.94
C ALA A 142 -7.19 -2.76 -2.20
N PHE A 143 -7.56 -1.74 -1.44
CA PHE A 143 -8.79 -0.97 -1.69
C PHE A 143 -8.74 -0.19 -3.00
N ALA A 144 -7.60 0.44 -3.33
CA ALA A 144 -7.42 1.18 -4.57
C ALA A 144 -7.52 0.28 -5.81
N ASP A 145 -6.91 -0.91 -5.76
CA ASP A 145 -7.03 -1.89 -6.84
C ASP A 145 -8.49 -2.33 -7.03
N SER A 146 -9.16 -2.72 -5.94
CA SER A 146 -10.57 -3.13 -5.98
C SER A 146 -11.49 -2.02 -6.48
N ALA A 147 -11.26 -0.78 -6.04
CA ALA A 147 -12.00 0.39 -6.54
C ALA A 147 -11.76 0.60 -8.03
N SER A 148 -10.51 0.51 -8.49
CA SER A 148 -10.18 0.68 -9.91
C SER A 148 -10.84 -0.40 -10.79
N ASP A 149 -10.85 -1.65 -10.33
CA ASP A 149 -11.54 -2.75 -11.02
C ASP A 149 -13.05 -2.51 -11.13
N ILE A 150 -13.67 -2.02 -10.05
CA ILE A 150 -15.09 -1.64 -10.06
C ILE A 150 -15.33 -0.52 -11.07
N PHE A 151 -14.54 0.56 -11.01
CA PHE A 151 -14.67 1.71 -11.91
C PHE A 151 -14.54 1.30 -13.38
N LEU A 152 -13.54 0.49 -13.74
CA LEU A 152 -13.36 -0.03 -15.10
C LEU A 152 -14.54 -0.90 -15.57
N SER A 153 -15.26 -1.54 -14.64
CA SER A 153 -16.43 -2.36 -14.95
C SER A 153 -17.71 -1.56 -15.20
N LEU A 154 -17.78 -0.29 -14.76
CA LEU A 154 -18.97 0.54 -14.83
C LEU A 154 -19.40 0.79 -16.28
N PRO A 155 -20.72 0.79 -16.59
CA PRO A 155 -21.21 1.13 -17.93
C PRO A 155 -20.67 2.46 -18.46
N LEU A 156 -20.64 3.48 -17.61
CA LEU A 156 -20.11 4.81 -17.95
C LEU A 156 -18.62 4.76 -18.32
N MET A 157 -17.81 4.01 -17.56
CA MET A 157 -16.37 3.89 -17.85
C MET A 157 -16.10 3.08 -19.11
N LYS A 158 -16.88 2.02 -19.36
CA LYS A 158 -16.80 1.25 -20.60
C LYS A 158 -17.11 2.12 -21.82
N LYS A 159 -18.12 3.00 -21.73
CA LYS A 159 -18.44 3.98 -22.77
C LYS A 159 -17.31 4.99 -22.99
N PHE A 160 -16.73 5.50 -21.91
CA PHE A 160 -15.58 6.38 -21.98
C PHE A 160 -14.37 5.71 -22.67
N ALA A 161 -14.10 4.45 -22.35
CA ALA A 161 -13.02 3.66 -22.92
C ALA A 161 -13.19 3.34 -24.43
N GLU A 162 -14.34 3.63 -25.04
CA GLU A 162 -14.51 3.57 -26.50
C GLU A 162 -13.74 4.70 -27.22
N SER A 163 -13.44 5.79 -26.51
CA SER A 163 -12.75 6.98 -27.05
C SER A 163 -11.35 7.22 -26.47
N TYR A 164 -11.04 6.64 -25.31
CA TYR A 164 -9.79 6.83 -24.60
C TYR A 164 -9.19 5.48 -24.18
N ASP A 165 -7.87 5.37 -24.23
CA ASP A 165 -7.17 4.26 -23.61
C ASP A 165 -7.02 4.54 -22.11
N VAL A 166 -7.44 3.59 -21.28
CA VAL A 166 -7.52 3.75 -19.82
C VAL A 166 -6.92 2.53 -19.15
N GLU A 167 -5.90 2.78 -18.35
CA GLU A 167 -5.26 1.76 -17.52
C GLU A 167 -5.42 2.11 -16.04
N LYS A 168 -5.59 1.08 -15.22
CA LYS A 168 -5.51 1.23 -13.76
C LYS A 168 -4.07 1.07 -13.28
N LEU A 169 -3.78 1.65 -12.13
CA LEU A 169 -2.60 1.32 -11.34
C LEU A 169 -2.83 -0.01 -10.62
N ASN A 170 -1.77 -0.82 -10.49
CA ASN A 170 -1.82 -2.12 -9.82
C ASN A 170 -0.90 -2.12 -8.60
N GLY A 171 -1.49 -2.02 -7.41
CA GLY A 171 -0.80 -1.96 -6.14
C GLY A 171 -0.50 -3.33 -5.51
N ARG A 172 -1.47 -4.25 -5.48
CA ARG A 172 -1.28 -5.58 -4.86
C ARG A 172 -0.15 -6.40 -5.49
N PRO A 173 -0.01 -6.45 -6.84
CA PRO A 173 1.13 -7.13 -7.44
C PRO A 173 2.47 -6.54 -7.02
N ARG A 174 2.56 -5.20 -6.93
CA ARG A 174 3.77 -4.49 -6.50
C ARG A 174 4.09 -4.73 -5.03
N LEU A 175 3.07 -4.77 -4.17
CA LEU A 175 3.23 -5.14 -2.77
C LEU A 175 3.82 -6.54 -2.63
N LEU A 176 3.24 -7.53 -3.32
CA LEU A 176 3.74 -8.91 -3.28
C LEU A 176 5.18 -9.00 -3.82
N GLU A 177 5.46 -8.38 -4.97
CA GLU A 177 6.81 -8.29 -5.54
C GLU A 177 7.81 -7.70 -4.53
N THR A 178 7.42 -6.63 -3.84
CA THR A 178 8.26 -5.96 -2.84
C THR A 178 8.56 -6.85 -1.64
N LEU A 179 7.53 -7.51 -1.08
CA LEU A 179 7.69 -8.44 0.05
C LEU A 179 8.63 -9.60 -0.31
N LEU A 180 8.44 -10.19 -1.50
CA LEU A 180 9.28 -11.29 -1.98
C LEU A 180 10.70 -10.85 -2.29
N SER A 181 10.90 -9.62 -2.79
CA SER A 181 12.24 -9.06 -3.01
C SER A 181 12.99 -8.88 -1.69
N CYS A 182 12.34 -8.31 -0.68
CA CYS A 182 12.95 -8.13 0.65
C CYS A 182 13.30 -9.49 1.27
N TYR A 183 12.41 -10.47 1.17
CA TYR A 183 12.68 -11.84 1.64
C TYR A 183 13.83 -12.50 0.88
N LYS A 184 13.93 -12.29 -0.43
CA LYS A 184 15.04 -12.79 -1.23
C LYS A 184 16.38 -12.23 -0.78
N GLU A 185 16.45 -10.93 -0.49
CA GLU A 185 17.66 -10.28 0.05
C GLU A 185 18.01 -10.87 1.42
N PHE A 186 17.04 -10.91 2.33
CA PHE A 186 17.18 -11.45 3.68
C PHE A 186 17.73 -12.88 3.67
N SER A 187 17.20 -13.75 2.81
CA SER A 187 17.60 -15.15 2.71
C SER A 187 18.88 -15.37 1.88
N GLY A 188 19.63 -14.30 1.55
CA GLY A 188 20.86 -14.40 0.76
C GLY A 188 20.64 -14.99 -0.64
N GLY A 189 19.44 -14.78 -1.20
CA GLY A 189 19.02 -15.31 -2.50
C GLY A 189 18.56 -16.76 -2.51
N LYS A 190 18.61 -17.47 -1.38
CA LYS A 190 18.19 -18.87 -1.26
C LYS A 190 16.76 -18.94 -0.72
N ILE A 191 15.81 -19.14 -1.62
CA ILE A 191 14.40 -19.32 -1.25
C ILE A 191 14.05 -20.79 -1.46
N GLU A 192 13.62 -21.46 -0.38
CA GLU A 192 13.06 -22.81 -0.43
C GLU A 192 11.53 -22.73 -0.42
N GLY A 193 10.88 -23.25 -1.45
CA GLY A 193 9.42 -23.24 -1.55
C GLY A 193 8.81 -21.85 -1.68
N SER A 194 7.52 -21.75 -1.36
CA SER A 194 6.81 -20.46 -1.31
C SER A 194 6.72 -20.01 0.15
N PRO A 195 7.19 -18.80 0.50
CA PRO A 195 7.16 -18.32 1.88
C PRO A 195 5.73 -18.15 2.39
N THR A 196 5.55 -18.39 3.69
CA THR A 196 4.32 -18.01 4.41
C THR A 196 4.38 -16.53 4.80
N ILE A 197 3.33 -15.78 4.45
CA ILE A 197 3.22 -14.34 4.69
C ILE A 197 2.20 -14.06 5.82
N ALA A 198 2.66 -13.50 6.93
CA ALA A 198 1.79 -13.02 8.00
C ALA A 198 1.50 -11.53 7.86
N ILE A 199 0.23 -11.15 7.87
CA ILE A 199 -0.22 -9.77 8.02
C ILE A 199 -0.47 -9.54 9.51
N VAL A 200 0.39 -8.76 10.16
CA VAL A 200 0.37 -8.59 11.62
C VAL A 200 -0.14 -7.21 12.00
N ASP A 201 -1.23 -7.17 12.76
CA ASP A 201 -1.81 -5.94 13.32
C ASP A 201 -2.62 -6.20 14.61
N LEU A 202 -3.08 -5.16 15.29
CA LEU A 202 -4.04 -5.28 16.38
C LEU A 202 -5.41 -5.78 15.87
N LYS A 203 -6.15 -6.42 16.78
CA LYS A 203 -7.52 -6.89 16.51
C LYS A 203 -8.49 -5.70 16.35
N ASP A 204 -9.61 -5.96 15.68
CA ASP A 204 -10.77 -5.07 15.56
C ASP A 204 -10.49 -3.70 14.89
N LEU A 205 -9.45 -3.62 14.06
CA LEU A 205 -9.15 -2.41 13.29
C LEU A 205 -10.02 -2.30 12.02
N PRO A 206 -10.37 -1.08 11.57
CA PRO A 206 -11.12 -0.88 10.33
C PRO A 206 -10.42 -1.41 9.07
N THR A 207 -9.10 -1.62 9.14
CA THR A 207 -8.24 -2.10 8.06
C THR A 207 -8.29 -3.61 7.85
N VAL A 208 -8.97 -4.38 8.71
CA VAL A 208 -9.07 -5.85 8.60
C VAL A 208 -9.61 -6.30 7.23
N GLU A 209 -10.56 -5.57 6.65
CA GLU A 209 -11.05 -5.89 5.30
C GLU A 209 -9.97 -5.74 4.22
N GLU A 210 -9.02 -4.82 4.40
CA GLU A 210 -7.87 -4.72 3.50
C GLU A 210 -6.96 -5.94 3.63
N PHE A 211 -6.76 -6.43 4.86
CA PHE A 211 -5.91 -7.59 5.12
C PHE A 211 -6.48 -8.83 4.46
N ASN A 212 -7.81 -9.00 4.49
CA ASN A 212 -8.50 -10.07 3.77
C ASN A 212 -8.24 -9.98 2.26
N LEU A 213 -8.35 -8.79 1.66
CA LEU A 213 -8.07 -8.61 0.22
C LEU A 213 -6.61 -8.90 -0.14
N CYS A 214 -5.66 -8.51 0.72
CA CYS A 214 -4.25 -8.85 0.54
C CYS A 214 -4.01 -10.36 0.66
N LYS A 215 -4.58 -11.00 1.70
CA LYS A 215 -4.49 -12.44 1.94
C LYS A 215 -5.05 -13.25 0.76
N GLU A 216 -6.26 -12.92 0.30
CA GLU A 216 -6.88 -13.56 -0.87
C GLU A 216 -5.98 -13.42 -2.12
N TYR A 217 -5.39 -12.24 -2.31
CA TYR A 217 -4.47 -12.01 -3.43
C TYR A 217 -3.19 -12.84 -3.32
N PHE A 218 -2.53 -12.85 -2.16
CA PHE A 218 -1.32 -13.64 -1.93
C PHE A 218 -1.59 -15.15 -2.10
N GLU A 219 -2.69 -15.65 -1.56
CA GLU A 219 -3.09 -17.05 -1.70
C GLU A 219 -3.42 -17.43 -3.15
N SER A 220 -4.07 -16.54 -3.89
CA SER A 220 -4.33 -16.77 -5.32
C SER A 220 -3.04 -16.84 -6.17
N ASN A 221 -1.93 -16.31 -5.64
CA ASN A 221 -0.59 -16.40 -6.25
C ASN A 221 0.28 -17.51 -5.65
N GLY A 222 -0.30 -18.39 -4.81
CA GLY A 222 0.38 -19.56 -4.26
C GLY A 222 1.14 -19.33 -2.95
N TYR A 223 0.97 -18.18 -2.30
CA TYR A 223 1.63 -17.87 -1.02
C TYR A 223 0.65 -18.07 0.14
N ARG A 224 0.96 -19.02 1.03
CA ARG A 224 0.20 -19.21 2.26
C ARG A 224 0.21 -17.91 3.03
N SER A 225 -0.96 -17.43 3.45
CA SER A 225 -1.07 -16.15 4.12
C SER A 225 -1.93 -16.23 5.37
N ILE A 226 -1.54 -15.55 6.44
CA ILE A 226 -2.27 -15.54 7.72
C ILE A 226 -2.43 -14.10 8.20
N ILE A 227 -3.56 -13.82 8.86
CA ILE A 227 -3.81 -12.55 9.54
C ILE A 227 -3.80 -12.87 11.02
N CYS A 228 -2.92 -12.24 11.77
CA CYS A 228 -2.81 -12.48 13.20
C CYS A 228 -2.38 -11.21 13.93
N SER A 229 -2.47 -11.28 15.25
CA SER A 229 -2.11 -10.21 16.16
C SER A 229 -0.91 -10.59 17.02
N PRO A 230 -0.23 -9.63 17.67
CA PRO A 230 0.94 -9.93 18.49
C PRO A 230 0.68 -10.95 19.60
N ASP A 231 -0.54 -11.04 20.15
CA ASP A 231 -0.89 -12.02 21.19
C ASP A 231 -1.06 -13.45 20.70
N GLU A 232 -1.07 -13.66 19.39
CA GLU A 232 -1.18 -14.98 18.73
C GLU A 232 0.18 -15.47 18.19
N LEU A 233 1.22 -14.63 18.30
CA LEU A 233 2.56 -14.96 17.83
C LEU A 233 3.39 -15.67 18.89
N GLU A 234 4.10 -16.70 18.46
CA GLU A 234 5.07 -17.42 19.27
C GLU A 234 6.42 -17.47 18.55
N PHE A 235 7.50 -17.22 19.26
CA PHE A 235 8.86 -17.39 18.74
C PHE A 235 9.54 -18.56 19.44
N THR A 236 9.99 -19.54 18.67
CA THR A 236 10.60 -20.77 19.21
C THR A 236 12.10 -20.64 19.48
N GLY A 237 12.68 -19.46 19.24
CA GLY A 237 14.13 -19.23 19.22
C GLY A 237 14.75 -19.39 17.82
N GLU A 238 14.04 -20.03 16.89
CA GLU A 238 14.47 -20.21 15.50
C GLU A 238 13.42 -19.73 14.49
N ARG A 239 12.12 -19.88 14.81
CA ARG A 239 11.02 -19.59 13.88
C ARG A 239 9.92 -18.80 14.59
N LEU A 240 9.40 -17.80 13.90
CA LEU A 240 8.16 -17.12 14.27
C LEU A 240 6.97 -17.97 13.80
N LYS A 241 5.96 -18.11 14.65
CA LYS A 241 4.79 -18.92 14.38
C LYS A 241 3.49 -18.21 14.77
N CYS A 242 2.41 -18.63 14.13
CA CYS A 242 1.04 -18.36 14.57
C CYS A 242 0.27 -19.69 14.55
N GLY A 243 0.02 -20.26 15.73
CA GLY A 243 -0.49 -21.63 15.85
C GLY A 243 0.47 -22.65 15.23
N ASP A 244 -0.03 -23.45 14.28
CA ASP A 244 0.78 -24.47 13.60
C ASP A 244 1.65 -23.91 12.46
N ASP A 245 1.42 -22.66 12.05
CA ASP A 245 2.05 -22.07 10.87
C ASP A 245 3.37 -21.37 11.20
N GLU A 246 4.45 -21.77 10.52
CA GLU A 246 5.70 -21.02 10.49
C GLU A 246 5.59 -19.82 9.54
N ILE A 247 6.15 -18.69 9.94
CA ILE A 247 6.09 -17.42 9.24
C ILE A 247 7.48 -17.09 8.69
N ASP A 248 7.56 -16.86 7.38
CA ASP A 248 8.80 -16.45 6.71
C ASP A 248 8.83 -14.94 6.46
N ILE A 249 7.66 -14.33 6.19
CA ILE A 249 7.53 -12.89 5.91
C ILE A 249 6.48 -12.29 6.83
N VAL A 250 6.84 -11.24 7.57
CA VAL A 250 5.86 -10.40 8.29
C VAL A 250 5.59 -9.14 7.45
N TYR A 251 4.41 -9.08 6.83
CA TYR A 251 3.85 -7.82 6.35
C TYR A 251 3.27 -7.05 7.55
N ARG A 252 4.15 -6.30 8.23
CA ARG A 252 3.80 -5.53 9.42
C ARG A 252 2.82 -4.41 9.06
N ARG A 253 1.60 -4.48 9.61
CA ARG A 253 0.60 -3.39 9.59
C ARG A 253 0.51 -2.66 10.93
N LEU A 254 0.94 -3.34 12.00
CA LEU A 254 1.13 -2.81 13.34
C LEU A 254 2.16 -1.67 13.37
N LEU A 255 1.77 -0.48 13.81
CA LEU A 255 2.68 0.67 13.89
C LEU A 255 3.62 0.57 15.09
N VAL A 256 4.84 1.12 14.97
CA VAL A 256 5.84 1.08 16.05
C VAL A 256 5.26 1.71 17.33
N ARG A 257 4.63 2.88 17.23
CA ARG A 257 3.99 3.57 18.36
C ARG A 257 2.88 2.76 19.05
N GLU A 258 2.26 1.81 18.35
CA GLU A 258 1.20 0.94 18.87
C GLU A 258 1.78 -0.35 19.46
N TYR A 259 2.90 -0.83 18.91
CA TYR A 259 3.58 -2.03 19.39
C TYR A 259 4.41 -1.78 20.65
N MET A 260 5.17 -0.68 20.68
CA MET A 260 6.11 -0.41 21.79
C MET A 260 5.45 -0.44 23.17
N PRO A 261 4.22 0.08 23.39
CA PRO A 261 3.55 -0.02 24.69
C PRO A 261 3.19 -1.44 25.14
N ILE A 262 3.15 -2.42 24.21
CA ILE A 262 2.73 -3.80 24.48
C ILE A 262 3.83 -4.84 24.22
N VAL A 263 5.03 -4.41 23.83
CA VAL A 263 6.13 -5.30 23.40
C VAL A 263 6.54 -6.27 24.51
N ASP A 264 6.64 -5.81 25.76
CA ASP A 264 7.01 -6.67 26.90
C ASP A 264 5.97 -7.76 27.17
N LYS A 265 4.69 -7.50 26.83
CA LYS A 265 3.60 -8.47 26.99
C LYS A 265 3.56 -9.48 25.84
N TYR A 266 3.93 -9.04 24.63
CA TYR A 266 3.89 -9.82 23.40
C TYR A 266 5.20 -9.69 22.62
N PRO A 267 6.31 -10.29 23.13
CA PRO A 267 7.65 -10.02 22.63
C PRO A 267 8.01 -10.81 21.36
N ALA A 268 7.23 -11.82 20.99
CA ALA A 268 7.58 -12.78 19.94
C ALA A 268 7.98 -12.14 18.60
N LEU A 269 7.29 -11.07 18.19
CA LEU A 269 7.64 -10.36 16.95
C LEU A 269 8.99 -9.64 17.04
N LEU A 270 9.27 -8.97 18.16
CA LEU A 270 10.57 -8.33 18.40
C LEU A 270 11.69 -9.36 18.52
N ASP A 271 11.45 -10.45 19.25
CA ASP A 271 12.44 -11.50 19.45
C ASP A 271 12.81 -12.21 18.15
N ALA A 272 11.85 -12.40 17.24
CA ALA A 272 12.09 -12.96 15.91
C ALA A 272 12.77 -11.98 14.94
N TYR A 273 12.69 -10.68 15.20
CA TYR A 273 13.33 -9.65 14.37
C TYR A 273 14.81 -9.47 14.72
N ARG A 274 15.22 -9.84 15.92
CA ARG A 274 16.61 -9.83 16.40
C ARG A 274 17.40 -11.05 15.92
#